data_AF-A0A4U5LNA8-F1
#
_entry.id   AF-A0A4U5LNA8-F1
#
_cell.length_a   1.000
_cell.length_b   1.000
_cell.length_c   1.000
_cell.angle_alpha   90.00
_cell.angle_beta   90.00
_cell.angle_gamma   90.00
#
_symmetry.space_group_name_H-M   'P 1'
#
loop_
_entity.id
_entity.type
_entity.pdbx_description
1 polymer ?
#
loop_
_entity_poly.entity_id
_entity_poly.type
_entity_poly.pdbx_seq_one_letter_code
_entity_poly.pdbx_strand_id
1 'polypeptide(L)'
;MQLQTKRTSLHADKDRFVEWQNICHRTNSAIRIHGADLQKLGFDLYKLFHERGDADGHKYVPELFACIGSNLNDDLVRRRLLIVLVEFLKFRLGKWYVDFKPNKPITRSAEREFDYYKDVLLKFECLPNGNGMFTCTNICKEIECTKLLCKLSAIQQGFLRLMKHYISVEVDKNFGQVDSDNNVSVGNHPWAEVTGTMAARIDIAGGWTDTPPITFSKTNGVVNLSVKIKGKKSVTVNIKKVYGAKKEAIIIRNRQQPDDEAVLSEIGQMIDSSTDSDRFGSLICASLCATGYLHAGLQTVRQLFDAMFPTERVMGLRIRTSSEVFQGSGLGVSSIISACFLGTLYKIMNIELNNEKITINVLRAEQILGTGGGWQDQIGGLYPGLKYSSYSDGKINVENIPINEEFEKIIEKKLVLIYTGQTRLAANVLNEVVYKFLGTEANILLHIAQLSNDAWSARQKLFNGKFPVLECSRYNELKSHMAKNALPIDVEEVFEELQHLKIIETAWMCGAGGGGYACAWLTDELNVREKLVYALYNWNEEAAVYTIEVDHNPFQITEFK
;
A
#
# COMPACT_ATOMS: atom_id res chain seq x y z
N MET A 1 11.87 -38.43 23.22
CA MET A 1 11.45 -38.00 21.86
C MET A 1 11.53 -36.48 21.66
N GLN A 2 10.82 -35.63 22.43
CA GLN A 2 10.84 -34.16 22.19
C GLN A 2 12.22 -33.47 22.32
N LEU A 3 13.13 -33.99 23.16
CA LEU A 3 14.51 -33.47 23.26
C LEU A 3 15.41 -33.88 22.08
N GLN A 4 15.09 -35.01 21.43
CA GLN A 4 15.80 -35.48 20.22
C GLN A 4 15.35 -34.67 18.99
N THR A 5 14.06 -34.31 18.91
CA THR A 5 13.51 -33.45 17.84
C THR A 5 14.03 -32.01 17.90
N LYS A 6 14.27 -31.46 19.11
CA LYS A 6 14.90 -30.14 19.29
C LYS A 6 16.39 -30.13 18.92
N ARG A 7 17.12 -31.23 19.19
CA ARG A 7 18.53 -31.37 18.79
C ARG A 7 18.69 -31.53 17.28
N THR A 8 17.79 -32.26 16.61
CA THR A 8 17.80 -32.36 15.14
C THR A 8 17.36 -31.07 14.46
N SER A 9 16.42 -30.30 15.03
CA SER A 9 16.05 -28.98 14.48
C SER A 9 17.15 -27.94 14.63
N LEU A 10 17.85 -27.89 15.77
CA LEU A 10 18.99 -27.00 16.00
C LEU A 10 20.23 -27.39 15.16
N HIS A 11 20.48 -28.68 14.93
CA HIS A 11 21.53 -29.11 14.01
C HIS A 11 21.20 -28.76 12.57
N ALA A 12 19.95 -28.95 12.15
CA ALA A 12 19.48 -28.48 10.85
C ALA A 12 19.59 -26.95 10.71
N ASP A 13 19.33 -26.15 11.76
CA ASP A 13 19.53 -24.69 11.76
C ASP A 13 21.00 -24.27 11.61
N LYS A 14 21.92 -25.00 12.27
CA LYS A 14 23.36 -24.74 12.14
C LYS A 14 23.89 -25.13 10.76
N ASP A 15 23.47 -26.27 10.23
CA ASP A 15 23.84 -26.70 8.89
C ASP A 15 23.26 -25.75 7.83
N ARG A 16 22.03 -25.25 8.04
CA ARG A 16 21.40 -24.18 7.24
C ARG A 16 22.25 -22.90 7.21
N PHE A 17 22.64 -22.38 8.36
CA PHE A 17 23.42 -21.14 8.45
C PHE A 17 24.80 -21.27 7.80
N VAL A 18 25.44 -22.43 7.94
CA VAL A 18 26.73 -22.73 7.29
C VAL A 18 26.57 -22.83 5.77
N GLU A 19 25.47 -23.38 5.27
CA GLU A 19 25.17 -23.47 3.84
C GLU A 19 24.86 -22.09 3.23
N TRP A 20 24.13 -21.24 3.95
CA TRP A 20 23.94 -19.83 3.61
C TRP A 20 25.27 -19.09 3.60
N GLN A 21 26.09 -19.24 4.66
CA GLN A 21 27.42 -18.67 4.70
C GLN A 21 28.30 -19.18 3.56
N ASN A 22 28.14 -20.43 3.11
CA ASN A 22 28.85 -20.97 1.96
C ASN A 22 28.38 -20.37 0.63
N ILE A 23 27.09 -20.10 0.45
CA ILE A 23 26.59 -19.40 -0.74
C ILE A 23 27.02 -17.93 -0.72
N CYS A 24 26.88 -17.25 0.42
CA CYS A 24 27.38 -15.90 0.66
C CYS A 24 28.91 -15.84 0.44
N HIS A 25 29.66 -16.83 0.93
CA HIS A 25 31.11 -16.96 0.75
C HIS A 25 31.48 -17.32 -0.68
N ARG A 26 30.71 -18.14 -1.41
CA ARG A 26 30.87 -18.38 -2.85
C ARG A 26 30.58 -17.12 -3.68
N THR A 27 29.60 -16.33 -3.26
CA THR A 27 29.31 -14.99 -3.83
C THR A 27 30.49 -14.05 -3.58
N ASN A 28 31.08 -14.11 -2.38
CA ASN A 28 32.21 -13.29 -1.95
C ASN A 28 33.56 -13.76 -2.58
N SER A 29 33.75 -15.06 -2.76
CA SER A 29 34.95 -15.68 -3.36
C SER A 29 34.89 -15.81 -4.88
N ALA A 30 33.76 -15.45 -5.51
CA ALA A 30 33.63 -15.21 -6.95
C ALA A 30 34.45 -13.97 -7.42
N ILE A 31 35.51 -13.58 -6.71
CA ILE A 31 36.52 -12.59 -7.07
C ILE A 31 37.15 -12.86 -8.46
N ARG A 32 36.93 -14.04 -9.08
CA ARG A 32 37.62 -14.47 -10.30
C ARG A 32 36.78 -14.95 -11.49
N ILE A 33 35.44 -15.00 -11.47
CA ILE A 33 34.73 -15.74 -12.54
C ILE A 33 33.51 -15.02 -13.13
N HIS A 34 33.44 -15.08 -14.47
CA HIS A 34 32.51 -14.47 -15.42
C HIS A 34 31.00 -14.58 -15.08
N GLY A 35 30.17 -13.70 -15.67
CA GLY A 35 28.72 -13.57 -15.42
C GLY A 35 27.83 -14.82 -15.59
N ALA A 36 28.35 -15.92 -16.13
CA ALA A 36 27.68 -17.23 -16.15
C ALA A 36 27.61 -17.88 -14.75
N ASP A 37 28.59 -17.61 -13.88
CA ASP A 37 28.65 -18.19 -12.55
C ASP A 37 27.70 -17.52 -11.56
N LEU A 38 27.47 -16.21 -11.71
CA LEU A 38 26.47 -15.47 -10.93
C LEU A 38 25.04 -15.91 -11.30
N GLN A 39 24.80 -16.23 -12.57
CA GLN A 39 23.53 -16.80 -13.03
C GLN A 39 23.31 -18.22 -12.50
N LYS A 40 24.35 -19.06 -12.54
CA LYS A 40 24.33 -20.38 -11.92
C LYS A 40 24.07 -20.28 -10.42
N LEU A 41 24.62 -19.27 -9.74
CA LEU A 41 24.39 -19.07 -8.31
C LEU A 41 22.95 -18.62 -8.00
N GLY A 42 22.36 -17.77 -8.84
CA GLY A 42 20.94 -17.43 -8.76
C GLY A 42 20.02 -18.63 -9.02
N PHE A 43 20.39 -19.51 -9.95
CA PHE A 43 19.69 -20.77 -10.21
C PHE A 43 19.83 -21.78 -9.07
N ASP A 44 21.04 -21.94 -8.54
CA ASP A 44 21.34 -22.81 -7.41
C ASP A 44 20.51 -22.37 -6.19
N LEU A 45 20.40 -21.06 -5.95
CA LEU A 45 19.51 -20.47 -4.94
C LEU A 45 18.04 -20.81 -5.19
N TYR A 46 17.54 -20.57 -6.42
CA TYR A 46 16.17 -20.91 -6.78
C TYR A 46 15.85 -22.40 -6.56
N LYS A 47 16.74 -23.29 -7.01
CA LYS A 47 16.59 -24.74 -6.86
C LYS A 47 16.57 -25.15 -5.39
N LEU A 48 17.42 -24.53 -4.56
CA LEU A 48 17.44 -24.76 -3.11
C LEU A 48 16.10 -24.39 -2.44
N PHE A 49 15.46 -23.30 -2.86
CA PHE A 49 14.13 -22.89 -2.39
C PHE A 49 13.04 -23.87 -2.84
N HIS A 50 13.09 -24.28 -4.12
CA HIS A 50 12.13 -25.18 -4.73
C HIS A 50 12.16 -26.60 -4.13
N GLU A 51 13.35 -27.19 -3.95
CA GLU A 51 13.52 -28.55 -3.39
C GLU A 51 13.19 -28.64 -1.89
N ARG A 52 13.14 -27.50 -1.17
CA ARG A 52 12.88 -27.44 0.28
C ARG A 52 11.43 -27.12 0.64
N GLY A 53 10.52 -27.15 -0.33
CA GLY A 53 9.07 -26.96 -0.12
C GLY A 53 8.63 -25.49 0.02
N ASP A 54 9.48 -24.54 -0.35
CA ASP A 54 9.16 -23.11 -0.54
C ASP A 54 9.04 -22.84 -2.06
N ALA A 55 8.30 -23.71 -2.74
CA ALA A 55 7.92 -23.46 -4.12
C ALA A 55 7.02 -22.20 -4.20
N ASP A 56 6.21 -21.98 -3.16
CA ASP A 56 5.16 -20.95 -3.10
C ASP A 56 5.11 -20.11 -1.81
N GLY A 57 6.05 -20.20 -0.87
CA GLY A 57 5.83 -19.60 0.46
C GLY A 57 7.09 -19.16 1.20
N HIS A 58 7.37 -17.84 1.12
CA HIS A 58 8.44 -16.94 1.65
C HIS A 58 9.25 -17.32 2.91
N LYS A 59 9.34 -18.60 3.27
CA LYS A 59 9.75 -19.10 4.57
C LYS A 59 11.25 -19.02 4.75
N TYR A 60 12.03 -19.14 3.67
CA TYR A 60 13.49 -19.15 3.70
C TYR A 60 14.13 -17.85 3.19
N VAL A 61 13.32 -16.90 2.70
CA VAL A 61 13.75 -15.54 2.31
C VAL A 61 14.39 -14.77 3.49
N PRO A 62 13.86 -14.83 4.74
CA PRO A 62 14.50 -14.31 5.96
C PRO A 62 15.92 -14.72 6.22
N GLU A 63 16.19 -16.01 6.11
CA GLU A 63 17.50 -16.56 6.44
C GLU A 63 18.55 -16.13 5.40
N LEU A 64 18.16 -16.06 4.13
CA LEU A 64 19.01 -15.58 3.04
C LEU A 64 19.40 -14.11 3.23
N PHE A 65 18.43 -13.21 3.45
CA PHE A 65 18.72 -11.79 3.65
C PHE A 65 19.49 -11.51 4.95
N ALA A 66 19.30 -12.31 6.01
CA ALA A 66 20.13 -12.22 7.21
C ALA A 66 21.61 -12.61 6.93
N CYS A 67 21.86 -13.65 6.12
CA CYS A 67 23.22 -14.00 5.68
C CYS A 67 23.86 -12.90 4.83
N ILE A 68 23.07 -12.32 3.93
CA ILE A 68 23.48 -11.18 3.10
C ILE A 68 23.88 -10.00 3.99
N GLY A 69 23.02 -9.67 4.97
CA GLY A 69 23.21 -8.58 5.92
C GLY A 69 24.51 -8.67 6.71
N SER A 70 24.90 -9.89 7.11
CA SER A 70 26.12 -10.14 7.88
C SER A 70 27.44 -9.93 7.12
N ASN A 71 27.39 -9.73 5.79
CA ASN A 71 28.56 -9.54 4.92
C ASN A 71 28.64 -8.14 4.28
N LEU A 72 27.84 -7.17 4.75
CA LEU A 72 27.54 -5.89 4.06
C LEU A 72 28.61 -4.79 4.09
N ASN A 73 29.84 -5.03 4.57
CA ASN A 73 30.85 -3.97 4.67
C ASN A 73 31.67 -3.75 3.37
N ASP A 74 31.30 -4.39 2.25
CA ASP A 74 32.00 -4.29 0.96
C ASP A 74 31.01 -3.96 -0.21
N ASP A 75 31.25 -2.82 -0.87
CA ASP A 75 30.44 -2.32 -1.99
C ASP A 75 30.41 -3.25 -3.22
N LEU A 76 31.46 -4.04 -3.45
CA LEU A 76 31.53 -5.00 -4.56
C LEU A 76 30.63 -6.21 -4.27
N VAL A 77 30.68 -6.70 -3.04
CA VAL A 77 29.86 -7.84 -2.57
C VAL A 77 28.38 -7.48 -2.65
N ARG A 78 28.01 -6.27 -2.22
CA ARG A 78 26.63 -5.76 -2.33
C ARG A 78 26.12 -5.75 -3.77
N ARG A 79 26.95 -5.29 -4.73
CA ARG A 79 26.59 -5.24 -6.16
C ARG A 79 26.40 -6.63 -6.75
N ARG A 80 27.31 -7.56 -6.49
CA ARG A 80 27.24 -8.94 -7.00
C ARG A 80 26.06 -9.70 -6.44
N LEU A 81 25.72 -9.42 -5.19
CA LEU A 81 24.61 -10.07 -4.52
C LEU A 81 23.25 -9.58 -5.05
N LEU A 82 23.15 -8.32 -5.48
CA LEU A 82 22.00 -7.84 -6.25
C LEU A 82 21.85 -8.56 -7.60
N ILE A 83 22.95 -8.88 -8.30
CA ILE A 83 22.92 -9.67 -9.56
C ILE A 83 22.37 -11.07 -9.28
N VAL A 84 22.83 -11.70 -8.20
CA VAL A 84 22.39 -13.04 -7.78
C VAL A 84 20.90 -13.02 -7.39
N LEU A 85 20.44 -12.00 -6.68
CA LEU A 85 19.01 -11.81 -6.35
C LEU A 85 18.16 -11.57 -7.59
N VAL A 86 18.65 -10.79 -8.55
CA VAL A 86 18.00 -10.59 -9.85
C VAL A 86 17.84 -11.92 -10.59
N GLU A 87 18.90 -12.73 -10.67
CA GLU A 87 18.86 -14.04 -11.32
C GLU A 87 17.94 -15.02 -10.56
N PHE A 88 17.96 -15.02 -9.23
CA PHE A 88 17.01 -15.76 -8.40
C PHE A 88 15.55 -15.39 -8.71
N LEU A 89 15.24 -14.09 -8.82
CA LEU A 89 13.90 -13.61 -9.16
C LEU A 89 13.50 -14.01 -10.59
N LYS A 90 14.43 -13.99 -11.57
CA LYS A 90 14.17 -14.51 -12.93
C LYS A 90 13.75 -15.98 -12.90
N PHE A 91 14.48 -16.84 -12.19
CA PHE A 91 14.14 -18.26 -12.10
C PHE A 91 12.83 -18.51 -11.34
N ARG A 92 12.56 -17.73 -10.28
CA ARG A 92 11.32 -17.79 -9.50
C ARG A 92 10.08 -17.38 -10.32
N LEU A 93 10.17 -16.34 -11.13
CA LEU A 93 9.04 -15.80 -11.90
C LEU A 93 8.71 -16.61 -13.18
N GLY A 94 9.55 -17.58 -13.56
CA GLY A 94 9.23 -18.57 -14.60
C GLY A 94 8.86 -17.95 -15.97
N LYS A 95 7.73 -18.35 -16.58
CA LYS A 95 7.30 -17.79 -17.89
C LYS A 95 6.66 -16.40 -17.81
N TRP A 96 6.24 -15.95 -16.63
CA TRP A 96 5.45 -14.73 -16.49
C TRP A 96 6.23 -13.43 -16.75
N TYR A 97 7.56 -13.43 -16.57
CA TYR A 97 8.38 -12.24 -16.85
C TYR A 97 8.70 -12.07 -18.35
N VAL A 98 8.55 -13.13 -19.16
CA VAL A 98 8.86 -13.13 -20.60
C VAL A 98 7.76 -12.40 -21.39
N ASP A 99 6.51 -12.49 -20.93
CA ASP A 99 5.34 -11.89 -21.58
C ASP A 99 5.06 -10.43 -21.16
N PHE A 100 5.84 -9.87 -20.23
CA PHE A 100 5.67 -8.52 -19.73
C PHE A 100 6.13 -7.45 -20.73
N LYS A 101 5.17 -6.68 -21.28
CA LYS A 101 5.41 -5.46 -22.06
C LYS A 101 5.08 -4.24 -21.19
N PRO A 102 6.08 -3.50 -20.66
CA PRO A 102 5.80 -2.25 -19.95
C PRO A 102 5.18 -1.21 -20.90
N ASN A 103 4.13 -0.53 -20.46
CA ASN A 103 3.51 0.58 -21.20
C ASN A 103 4.40 1.85 -21.15
N LYS A 104 5.45 1.88 -21.99
CA LYS A 104 6.31 3.01 -22.46
C LYS A 104 7.12 3.87 -21.43
N PRO A 105 8.23 4.55 -21.86
CA PRO A 105 9.02 4.36 -23.07
C PRO A 105 10.31 3.58 -22.73
N ILE A 106 10.17 2.31 -22.34
CA ILE A 106 11.31 1.39 -22.33
C ILE A 106 11.21 0.56 -23.61
N THR A 107 12.23 0.64 -24.47
CA THR A 107 12.28 -0.03 -25.78
C THR A 107 12.59 -1.54 -25.69
N ARG A 108 12.45 -2.15 -24.50
CA ARG A 108 12.98 -3.47 -24.14
C ARG A 108 12.01 -4.24 -23.22
N SER A 109 11.97 -5.57 -23.38
CA SER A 109 11.25 -6.49 -22.47
C SER A 109 11.87 -6.50 -21.08
N ALA A 110 11.16 -6.97 -20.04
CA ALA A 110 11.70 -7.13 -18.69
C ALA A 110 12.99 -7.97 -18.68
N GLU A 111 13.03 -9.07 -19.45
CA GLU A 111 14.24 -9.88 -19.70
C GLU A 111 15.44 -9.02 -20.17
N ARG A 112 15.22 -8.15 -21.15
CA ARG A 112 16.25 -7.25 -21.68
C ARG A 112 16.62 -6.11 -20.72
N GLU A 113 15.73 -5.70 -19.81
CA GLU A 113 16.10 -4.82 -18.70
C GLU A 113 16.97 -5.57 -17.69
N PHE A 114 16.59 -6.79 -17.29
CA PHE A 114 17.37 -7.59 -16.37
C PHE A 114 18.77 -7.91 -16.91
N ASP A 115 18.88 -8.28 -18.19
CA ASP A 115 20.17 -8.52 -18.85
C ASP A 115 20.95 -7.23 -19.02
N TYR A 116 20.29 -6.11 -19.30
CA TYR A 116 20.94 -4.80 -19.32
C TYR A 116 21.52 -4.40 -17.96
N TYR A 117 20.77 -4.61 -16.86
CA TYR A 117 21.26 -4.31 -15.51
C TYR A 117 22.41 -5.22 -15.09
N LYS A 118 22.31 -6.52 -15.41
CA LYS A 118 23.40 -7.50 -15.25
C LYS A 118 24.65 -7.09 -16.03
N ASP A 119 24.50 -6.80 -17.32
CA ASP A 119 25.60 -6.42 -18.21
C ASP A 119 26.23 -5.08 -17.80
N VAL A 120 25.43 -4.12 -17.32
CA VAL A 120 25.93 -2.86 -16.78
C VAL A 120 26.75 -3.13 -15.52
N LEU A 121 26.23 -3.91 -14.57
CA LEU A 121 26.94 -4.23 -13.32
C LEU A 121 28.25 -5.01 -13.59
N LEU A 122 28.27 -5.92 -14.57
CA LEU A 122 29.45 -6.69 -14.98
C LEU A 122 30.50 -5.84 -15.73
N LYS A 123 30.08 -4.89 -16.58
CA LYS A 123 31.01 -4.01 -17.33
C LYS A 123 31.88 -3.11 -16.44
N PHE A 124 31.45 -2.86 -15.20
CA PHE A 124 32.20 -2.04 -14.24
C PHE A 124 33.22 -2.82 -13.41
N GLU A 125 33.36 -4.13 -13.62
CA GLU A 125 34.39 -4.96 -12.99
C GLU A 125 35.70 -5.03 -13.80
N CYS A 126 35.75 -4.50 -15.02
CA CYS A 126 36.88 -4.64 -15.93
C CYS A 126 37.39 -3.29 -16.44
N LEU A 127 38.48 -2.77 -15.86
CA LEU A 127 39.45 -1.92 -16.58
C LEU A 127 40.87 -2.38 -16.26
N PRO A 128 41.78 -2.46 -17.25
CA PRO A 128 43.12 -2.98 -17.06
C PRO A 128 44.07 -1.87 -16.57
N ASN A 129 44.85 -2.15 -15.52
CA ASN A 129 46.17 -1.53 -15.37
C ASN A 129 47.22 -2.59 -15.69
N GLY A 130 48.18 -2.23 -16.54
CA GLY A 130 49.08 -3.13 -17.27
C GLY A 130 50.05 -4.02 -16.48
N ASN A 131 49.82 -4.30 -15.19
CA ASN A 131 50.71 -5.13 -14.36
C ASN A 131 49.99 -6.22 -13.55
N GLY A 132 48.90 -6.81 -14.07
CA GLY A 132 48.49 -8.17 -13.69
C GLY A 132 48.09 -8.43 -12.22
N MET A 133 47.77 -7.40 -11.43
CA MET A 133 47.26 -7.55 -10.07
C MET A 133 45.97 -6.75 -9.90
N PHE A 134 44.87 -7.45 -9.63
CA PHE A 134 43.54 -6.88 -9.40
C PHE A 134 43.42 -6.41 -7.95
N THR A 135 43.40 -5.10 -7.72
CA THR A 135 42.98 -4.52 -6.44
C THR A 135 41.81 -3.56 -6.69
N CYS A 136 40.70 -3.75 -5.97
CA CYS A 136 39.47 -2.94 -6.08
C CYS A 136 39.63 -1.49 -5.57
N THR A 137 40.83 -1.08 -5.18
CA THR A 137 41.08 0.18 -4.47
C THR A 137 41.19 1.41 -5.38
N ASN A 138 41.14 1.28 -6.71
CA ASN A 138 41.36 2.41 -7.63
C ASN A 138 40.11 2.98 -8.33
N ILE A 139 38.89 2.69 -7.87
CA ILE A 139 37.67 3.36 -8.41
C ILE A 139 37.51 4.82 -7.89
N CYS A 140 38.42 5.31 -7.04
CA CYS A 140 38.35 6.68 -6.49
C CYS A 140 39.36 7.68 -7.05
N LYS A 141 39.75 7.59 -8.34
CA LYS A 141 40.45 8.71 -8.99
C LYS A 141 39.80 9.11 -10.32
N GLU A 142 38.96 10.15 -10.21
CA GLU A 142 38.73 11.21 -11.20
C GLU A 142 38.05 10.88 -12.55
N ILE A 143 37.18 9.87 -12.64
CA ILE A 143 36.28 9.74 -13.80
C ILE A 143 34.81 9.60 -13.36
N GLU A 144 34.11 10.74 -13.36
CA GLU A 144 32.64 10.92 -13.43
C GLU A 144 31.76 10.21 -12.37
N CYS A 145 31.79 10.69 -11.12
CA CYS A 145 30.81 10.38 -10.07
C CYS A 145 29.34 10.49 -10.54
N THR A 146 29.03 11.38 -11.47
CA THR A 146 27.66 11.61 -11.96
C THR A 146 27.12 10.41 -12.76
N LYS A 147 27.92 9.78 -13.63
CA LYS A 147 27.46 8.62 -14.41
C LYS A 147 27.27 7.38 -13.54
N LEU A 148 28.08 7.21 -12.49
CA LEU A 148 27.93 6.11 -11.53
C LEU A 148 26.67 6.29 -10.67
N LEU A 149 26.43 7.49 -10.16
CA LEU A 149 25.22 7.82 -9.41
C LEU A 149 23.95 7.65 -10.25
N CYS A 150 23.96 8.13 -11.50
CA CYS A 150 22.83 7.92 -12.43
C CYS A 150 22.57 6.44 -12.72
N LYS A 151 23.63 5.61 -12.86
CA LYS A 151 23.49 4.17 -13.11
C LYS A 151 22.99 3.40 -11.89
N LEU A 152 23.48 3.74 -10.69
CA LEU A 152 22.96 3.20 -9.44
C LEU A 152 21.50 3.59 -9.20
N SER A 153 21.13 4.85 -9.49
CA SER A 153 19.74 5.31 -9.46
C SER A 153 18.87 4.53 -10.45
N ALA A 154 19.36 4.25 -11.66
CA ALA A 154 18.63 3.46 -12.64
C ALA A 154 18.42 1.99 -12.22
N ILE A 155 19.41 1.38 -11.55
CA ILE A 155 19.32 0.03 -10.98
C ILE A 155 18.32 0.02 -9.82
N GLN A 156 18.40 0.99 -8.92
CA GLN A 156 17.45 1.15 -7.82
C GLN A 156 16.03 1.27 -8.37
N GLN A 157 15.78 2.16 -9.33
CA GLN A 157 14.48 2.30 -9.98
C GLN A 157 14.00 1.02 -10.67
N GLY A 158 14.88 0.27 -11.34
CA GLY A 158 14.55 -1.02 -11.93
C GLY A 158 14.09 -2.05 -10.88
N PHE A 159 14.78 -2.11 -9.74
CA PHE A 159 14.36 -2.93 -8.61
C PHE A 159 13.02 -2.48 -8.02
N LEU A 160 12.79 -1.17 -7.84
CA LEU A 160 11.49 -0.64 -7.39
C LEU A 160 10.36 -1.08 -8.33
N ARG A 161 10.58 -0.98 -9.65
CA ARG A 161 9.61 -1.40 -10.67
C ARG A 161 9.29 -2.90 -10.57
N LEU A 162 10.32 -3.74 -10.42
CA LEU A 162 10.15 -5.17 -10.25
C LEU A 162 9.32 -5.50 -9.00
N MET A 163 9.61 -4.83 -7.89
CA MET A 163 8.88 -5.04 -6.65
C MET A 163 7.41 -4.63 -6.76
N LYS A 164 7.12 -3.49 -7.40
CA LYS A 164 5.74 -3.08 -7.68
C LYS A 164 4.99 -4.12 -8.53
N HIS A 165 5.66 -4.68 -9.54
CA HIS A 165 5.07 -5.74 -10.36
C HIS A 165 4.78 -7.01 -9.55
N TYR A 166 5.72 -7.44 -8.72
CA TYR A 166 5.52 -8.59 -7.83
C TYR A 166 4.31 -8.39 -6.91
N ILE A 167 4.19 -7.22 -6.28
CA ILE A 167 3.05 -6.89 -5.40
C ILE A 167 1.73 -6.94 -6.19
N SER A 168 1.71 -6.39 -7.40
CA SER A 168 0.54 -6.45 -8.28
C SER A 168 0.12 -7.88 -8.61
N VAL A 169 1.07 -8.75 -8.96
CA VAL A 169 0.81 -10.17 -9.22
C VAL A 169 0.28 -10.88 -7.97
N GLU A 170 0.86 -10.60 -6.80
CA GLU A 170 0.37 -11.19 -5.55
C GLU A 170 -1.05 -10.72 -5.22
N VAL A 171 -1.37 -9.44 -5.48
CA VAL A 171 -2.73 -8.94 -5.33
C VAL A 171 -3.68 -9.69 -6.28
N ASP A 172 -3.32 -9.85 -7.55
CA ASP A 172 -4.17 -10.56 -8.50
C ASP A 172 -4.30 -12.06 -8.22
N LYS A 173 -3.26 -12.74 -7.73
CA LYS A 173 -3.36 -14.16 -7.38
C LYS A 173 -4.22 -14.41 -6.14
N ASN A 174 -4.05 -13.58 -5.12
CA ASN A 174 -4.63 -13.80 -3.80
C ASN A 174 -6.01 -13.17 -3.65
N PHE A 175 -6.29 -12.08 -4.38
CA PHE A 175 -7.58 -11.39 -4.37
C PHE A 175 -8.32 -11.49 -5.71
N GLY A 176 -7.65 -11.92 -6.79
CA GLY A 176 -8.20 -11.85 -8.14
C GLY A 176 -8.94 -13.10 -8.60
N GLN A 177 -9.97 -13.51 -7.87
CA GLN A 177 -11.08 -14.17 -8.56
C GLN A 177 -11.77 -13.10 -9.43
N VAL A 178 -11.25 -12.95 -10.65
CA VAL A 178 -11.98 -12.30 -11.74
C VAL A 178 -13.28 -13.09 -11.88
N ASP A 179 -14.42 -12.46 -11.66
CA ASP A 179 -15.70 -12.94 -12.19
C ASP A 179 -15.50 -13.11 -13.70
N SER A 180 -15.12 -14.32 -14.12
CA SER A 180 -15.15 -14.72 -15.53
C SER A 180 -16.59 -14.76 -16.05
N ASP A 181 -17.56 -14.71 -15.14
CA ASP A 181 -18.97 -14.48 -15.41
C ASP A 181 -19.28 -12.98 -15.41
N ASN A 182 -18.95 -12.30 -16.51
CA ASN A 182 -19.49 -10.97 -16.85
C ASN A 182 -21.02 -10.98 -17.10
N ASN A 183 -21.76 -11.95 -16.55
CA ASN A 183 -23.22 -11.95 -16.50
C ASN A 183 -23.71 -11.08 -15.34
N VAL A 184 -23.29 -9.81 -15.33
CA VAL A 184 -23.87 -8.84 -14.40
C VAL A 184 -25.24 -8.45 -14.95
N SER A 185 -26.30 -8.94 -14.32
CA SER A 185 -27.67 -8.57 -14.66
C SER A 185 -27.90 -7.10 -14.32
N VAL A 186 -27.96 -6.25 -15.35
CA VAL A 186 -28.39 -4.84 -15.23
C VAL A 186 -29.91 -4.82 -15.07
N GLY A 187 -30.42 -4.34 -13.93
CA GLY A 187 -31.88 -4.23 -13.73
C GLY A 187 -32.52 -3.01 -14.43
N ASN A 188 -33.85 -2.88 -14.34
CA ASN A 188 -34.66 -1.91 -15.11
C ASN A 188 -34.79 -0.48 -14.52
N HIS A 189 -33.79 0.05 -13.81
CA HIS A 189 -33.88 1.39 -13.19
C HIS A 189 -32.75 2.33 -13.66
N PRO A 190 -32.96 3.12 -14.73
CA PRO A 190 -31.94 4.03 -15.23
C PRO A 190 -31.98 5.36 -14.45
N TRP A 191 -31.19 5.45 -13.39
CA TRP A 191 -30.94 6.73 -12.70
C TRP A 191 -30.13 7.65 -13.62
N ALA A 192 -30.54 8.91 -13.77
CA ALA A 192 -29.78 9.90 -14.53
C ALA A 192 -28.58 10.45 -13.76
N GLU A 193 -28.68 10.49 -12.43
CA GLU A 193 -27.64 11.01 -11.55
C GLU A 193 -27.64 10.29 -10.20
N VAL A 194 -26.45 9.96 -9.69
CA VAL A 194 -26.26 9.28 -8.41
C VAL A 194 -25.16 9.97 -7.64
N THR A 195 -25.37 10.17 -6.34
CA THR A 195 -24.37 10.74 -5.42
C THR A 195 -24.06 9.76 -4.31
N GLY A 196 -22.82 9.28 -4.25
CA GLY A 196 -22.28 8.55 -3.12
C GLY A 196 -21.58 9.48 -2.13
N THR A 197 -21.73 9.20 -0.84
CA THR A 197 -20.97 9.85 0.24
C THR A 197 -20.36 8.79 1.14
N MET A 198 -19.10 8.98 1.54
CA MET A 198 -18.35 7.99 2.31
C MET A 198 -17.64 8.61 3.52
N ALA A 199 -17.70 7.92 4.66
CA ALA A 199 -17.06 8.32 5.91
C ALA A 199 -15.52 8.25 5.83
N ALA A 200 -14.84 8.96 6.73
CA ALA A 200 -13.41 8.79 6.95
C ALA A 200 -13.16 7.54 7.80
N ARG A 201 -11.89 7.15 7.92
CA ARG A 201 -11.46 6.01 8.75
C ARG A 201 -10.29 6.35 9.66
N ILE A 202 -10.35 5.84 10.88
CA ILE A 202 -9.27 5.90 11.87
C ILE A 202 -8.81 4.48 12.19
N ASP A 203 -7.53 4.20 12.01
CA ASP A 203 -6.94 2.94 12.44
C ASP A 203 -6.56 3.05 13.92
N ILE A 204 -7.05 2.14 14.74
CA ILE A 204 -6.79 2.08 16.18
C ILE A 204 -5.54 1.22 16.45
N ALA A 205 -5.41 0.11 15.73
CA ALA A 205 -4.28 -0.82 15.86
C ALA A 205 -4.12 -1.66 14.59
N GLY A 206 -2.90 -2.16 14.35
CA GLY A 206 -2.62 -3.18 13.34
C GLY A 206 -2.32 -2.70 11.92
N GLY A 207 -2.51 -1.41 11.61
CA GLY A 207 -2.21 -0.90 10.27
C GLY A 207 -0.75 -1.19 9.85
N TRP A 208 -0.54 -1.43 8.55
CA TRP A 208 0.62 -2.10 7.91
C TRP A 208 0.46 -3.60 7.71
N THR A 209 -0.25 -4.28 8.61
CA THR A 209 -0.47 -5.72 8.47
C THR A 209 -1.41 -6.05 7.32
N ASP A 210 -2.14 -5.05 6.79
CA ASP A 210 -3.04 -5.12 5.64
C ASP A 210 -2.36 -4.91 4.29
N THR A 211 -1.13 -4.41 4.29
CA THR A 211 -0.39 -4.05 3.06
C THR A 211 0.20 -5.30 2.40
N PRO A 212 -0.06 -5.60 1.12
CA PRO A 212 0.66 -6.65 0.41
C PRO A 212 2.15 -6.34 0.27
N PRO A 213 3.06 -7.33 0.44
CA PRO A 213 2.79 -8.75 0.72
C PRO A 213 2.66 -9.09 2.21
N ILE A 214 2.78 -8.12 3.11
CA ILE A 214 2.67 -8.31 4.57
C ILE A 214 1.34 -8.98 4.95
N THR A 215 0.24 -8.61 4.27
CA THR A 215 -1.09 -9.20 4.50
C THR A 215 -1.15 -10.72 4.34
N PHE A 216 -0.23 -11.32 3.60
CA PHE A 216 -0.18 -12.78 3.40
C PHE A 216 0.58 -13.51 4.51
N SER A 217 1.04 -12.78 5.54
CA SER A 217 1.65 -13.35 6.73
C SER A 217 0.63 -14.17 7.53
N LYS A 218 1.14 -15.16 8.28
CA LYS A 218 0.31 -16.04 9.14
C LYS A 218 -0.53 -15.27 10.15
N THR A 219 -0.05 -14.12 10.60
CA THR A 219 -0.75 -13.23 11.52
C THR A 219 -0.86 -11.85 10.89
N ASN A 220 -2.09 -11.38 10.75
CA ASN A 220 -2.41 -10.06 10.23
C ASN A 220 -3.73 -9.60 10.87
N GLY A 221 -3.97 -8.29 10.86
CA GLY A 221 -5.27 -7.76 11.20
C GLY A 221 -5.22 -6.30 11.60
N VAL A 222 -6.29 -5.59 11.29
CA VAL A 222 -6.44 -4.16 11.55
C VAL A 222 -7.74 -3.94 12.31
N VAL A 223 -7.67 -3.12 13.35
CA VAL A 223 -8.86 -2.55 13.99
C VAL A 223 -8.99 -1.11 13.53
N ASN A 224 -10.11 -0.78 12.88
CA ASN A 224 -10.40 0.58 12.48
C ASN A 224 -11.84 1.00 12.80
N LEU A 225 -12.08 2.30 12.71
CA LEU A 225 -13.32 2.97 13.03
C LEU A 225 -13.75 3.86 11.87
N SER A 226 -14.99 3.69 11.39
CA SER A 226 -15.61 4.65 10.47
C SER A 226 -16.09 5.88 11.22
N VAL A 227 -15.71 7.07 10.75
CA VAL A 227 -16.05 8.32 11.41
C VAL A 227 -16.57 9.39 10.47
N LYS A 228 -17.51 10.18 10.97
CA LYS A 228 -17.79 11.51 10.45
C LYS A 228 -16.86 12.50 11.15
N ILE A 229 -16.43 13.51 10.40
CA ILE A 229 -15.62 14.62 10.93
C ILE A 229 -16.52 15.84 10.91
N LYS A 230 -16.72 16.50 12.07
CA LYS A 230 -17.67 17.62 12.22
C LYS A 230 -19.08 17.28 11.70
N GLY A 231 -19.58 16.08 12.00
CA GLY A 231 -20.90 15.58 11.58
C GLY A 231 -21.04 15.27 10.09
N LYS A 232 -19.96 15.35 9.30
CA LYS A 232 -19.99 15.10 7.85
C LYS A 232 -19.15 13.89 7.46
N LYS A 233 -19.63 13.15 6.46
CA LYS A 233 -18.83 12.19 5.70
C LYS A 233 -17.75 12.95 4.92
N SER A 234 -16.54 12.41 4.87
CA SER A 234 -15.38 13.12 4.33
C SER A 234 -15.39 13.18 2.80
N VAL A 235 -15.93 12.17 2.11
CA VAL A 235 -15.83 12.04 0.66
C VAL A 235 -17.21 12.08 0.01
N THR A 236 -17.32 12.76 -1.13
CA THR A 236 -18.50 12.73 -2.00
C THR A 236 -18.10 12.48 -3.45
N VAL A 237 -18.84 11.59 -4.12
CA VAL A 237 -18.73 11.36 -5.56
C VAL A 237 -20.10 11.48 -6.19
N ASN A 238 -20.22 12.31 -7.23
CA ASN A 238 -21.44 12.48 -8.01
C ASN A 238 -21.17 12.03 -9.45
N ILE A 239 -22.01 11.13 -9.97
CA ILE A 239 -21.93 10.64 -11.35
C ILE A 239 -23.25 10.98 -12.03
N LYS A 240 -23.17 11.66 -13.17
CA LYS A 240 -24.32 12.05 -13.99
C LYS A 240 -24.17 11.53 -15.42
N LYS A 241 -25.19 10.83 -15.92
CA LYS A 241 -25.32 10.45 -17.33
C LYS A 241 -25.64 11.67 -18.17
N VAL A 242 -25.00 11.79 -19.33
CA VAL A 242 -25.24 12.83 -20.32
C VAL A 242 -25.82 12.19 -21.57
N TYR A 243 -26.96 12.70 -22.03
CA TYR A 243 -27.64 12.25 -23.25
C TYR A 243 -27.54 13.32 -24.34
N GLY A 244 -27.58 12.91 -25.61
CA GLY A 244 -27.66 13.84 -26.76
C GLY A 244 -26.43 14.71 -27.01
N ALA A 245 -25.29 14.46 -26.36
CA ALA A 245 -24.04 15.15 -26.66
C ALA A 245 -23.52 14.78 -28.07
N LYS A 246 -22.80 15.70 -28.71
CA LYS A 246 -22.23 15.49 -30.07
C LYS A 246 -21.05 14.51 -30.10
N LYS A 247 -20.37 14.32 -28.97
CA LYS A 247 -19.20 13.46 -28.82
C LYS A 247 -19.28 12.72 -27.49
N GLU A 248 -18.87 11.46 -27.49
CA GLU A 248 -18.72 10.64 -26.31
C GLU A 248 -17.52 11.07 -25.46
N ALA A 249 -17.73 11.27 -24.16
CA ALA A 249 -16.64 11.56 -23.25
C ALA A 249 -16.96 11.23 -21.79
N ILE A 250 -15.92 10.93 -21.01
CA ILE A 250 -15.94 10.98 -19.55
C ILE A 250 -15.29 12.30 -19.12
N ILE A 251 -15.98 13.07 -18.29
CA ILE A 251 -15.50 14.34 -17.75
C ILE A 251 -15.36 14.19 -16.24
N ILE A 252 -14.16 14.33 -15.72
CA ILE A 252 -13.86 14.29 -14.29
C ILE A 252 -13.55 15.71 -13.83
N ARG A 253 -14.12 16.13 -12.70
CA ARG A 253 -13.88 17.45 -12.09
C ARG A 253 -13.73 17.36 -10.58
N ASN A 254 -12.88 18.20 -10.02
CA ASN A 254 -12.86 18.43 -8.59
C ASN A 254 -13.93 19.47 -8.23
N ARG A 255 -14.80 19.17 -7.27
CA ARG A 255 -15.87 20.12 -6.86
C ARG A 255 -15.30 21.34 -6.13
N GLN A 256 -14.18 21.17 -5.42
CA GLN A 256 -13.55 22.23 -4.63
C GLN A 256 -12.59 23.07 -5.46
N GLN A 257 -12.03 22.51 -6.53
CA GLN A 257 -11.13 23.19 -7.48
C GLN A 257 -11.65 22.98 -8.91
N PRO A 258 -12.58 23.81 -9.40
CA PRO A 258 -13.25 23.59 -10.69
C PRO A 258 -12.31 23.62 -11.92
N ASP A 259 -11.14 24.25 -11.80
CA ASP A 259 -10.11 24.29 -12.85
C ASP A 259 -9.41 22.93 -13.03
N ASP A 260 -9.50 22.04 -12.03
CA ASP A 260 -9.04 20.66 -12.15
C ASP A 260 -10.09 19.84 -12.92
N GLU A 261 -9.86 19.71 -14.22
CA GLU A 261 -10.71 18.97 -15.15
C GLU A 261 -9.89 17.98 -15.99
N ALA A 262 -10.43 16.78 -16.17
CA ALA A 262 -9.97 15.83 -17.17
C ALA A 262 -11.13 15.46 -18.11
N VAL A 263 -10.90 15.61 -19.41
CA VAL A 263 -11.83 15.20 -20.47
C VAL A 263 -11.21 14.04 -21.24
N LEU A 264 -11.91 12.89 -21.23
CA LEU A 264 -11.43 11.64 -21.77
C LEU A 264 -12.39 11.18 -22.88
N SER A 265 -11.98 11.35 -24.13
CA SER A 265 -12.78 11.00 -25.32
C SER A 265 -12.30 9.73 -26.03
N GLU A 266 -11.18 9.16 -25.59
CA GLU A 266 -10.60 7.95 -26.17
C GLU A 266 -10.18 6.97 -25.06
N ILE A 267 -10.30 5.67 -25.34
CA ILE A 267 -9.90 4.60 -24.40
C ILE A 267 -8.42 4.70 -24.07
N GLY A 268 -7.57 4.99 -25.05
CA GLY A 268 -6.12 5.17 -24.84
C GLY A 268 -5.81 6.27 -23.82
N GLN A 269 -6.53 7.39 -23.85
CA GLN A 269 -6.35 8.47 -22.86
C GLN A 269 -6.69 8.02 -21.44
N MET A 270 -7.71 7.17 -21.27
CA MET A 270 -8.10 6.64 -19.97
C MET A 270 -7.02 5.68 -19.43
N ILE A 271 -6.52 4.79 -20.28
CA ILE A 271 -5.46 3.84 -19.93
C ILE A 271 -4.17 4.58 -19.57
N ASP A 272 -3.73 5.52 -20.42
CA ASP A 272 -2.51 6.29 -20.18
C ASP A 272 -2.61 7.09 -18.86
N SER A 273 -3.77 7.73 -18.62
CA SER A 273 -4.02 8.48 -17.38
C SER A 273 -4.07 7.59 -16.15
N SER A 274 -4.48 6.32 -16.29
CA SER A 274 -4.55 5.39 -15.14
C SER A 274 -3.19 5.02 -14.56
N THR A 275 -2.10 5.21 -15.33
CA THR A 275 -0.73 4.90 -14.91
C THR A 275 0.08 6.11 -14.50
N ASP A 276 -0.49 7.32 -14.61
CA ASP A 276 0.18 8.59 -14.29
C ASP A 276 -0.40 9.16 -12.99
N SER A 277 0.25 8.86 -11.85
CA SER A 277 -0.23 9.28 -10.53
C SER A 277 -0.36 10.79 -10.35
N ASP A 278 0.39 11.57 -11.12
CA ASP A 278 0.46 13.03 -10.98
C ASP A 278 -0.64 13.74 -11.78
N ARG A 279 -1.27 13.04 -12.73
CA ARG A 279 -2.32 13.60 -13.57
C ARG A 279 -3.66 13.65 -12.85
N PHE A 280 -4.34 14.80 -12.95
CA PHE A 280 -5.71 14.91 -12.45
C PHE A 280 -6.64 13.89 -13.13
N GLY A 281 -7.45 13.20 -12.31
CA GLY A 281 -8.36 12.15 -12.78
C GLY A 281 -7.74 10.75 -12.90
N SER A 282 -6.44 10.58 -12.65
CA SER A 282 -5.75 9.28 -12.70
C SER A 282 -6.38 8.22 -11.82
N LEU A 283 -6.73 8.58 -10.57
CA LEU A 283 -7.39 7.68 -9.63
C LEU A 283 -8.68 7.09 -10.19
N ILE A 284 -9.56 7.92 -10.75
CA ILE A 284 -10.82 7.49 -11.34
C ILE A 284 -10.59 6.62 -12.58
N CYS A 285 -9.60 6.97 -13.39
CA CYS A 285 -9.21 6.15 -14.55
C CYS A 285 -8.70 4.77 -14.11
N ALA A 286 -7.86 4.71 -13.08
CA ALA A 286 -7.35 3.45 -12.53
C ALA A 286 -8.46 2.61 -11.89
N SER A 287 -9.39 3.22 -11.15
CA SER A 287 -10.58 2.53 -10.64
C SER A 287 -11.42 1.94 -11.78
N LEU A 288 -11.62 2.69 -12.87
CA LEU A 288 -12.33 2.21 -14.04
C LEU A 288 -11.57 1.07 -14.75
N CYS A 289 -10.24 1.18 -14.91
CA CYS A 289 -9.41 0.10 -15.46
C CYS A 289 -9.53 -1.19 -14.61
N ALA A 290 -9.51 -1.05 -13.29
CA ALA A 290 -9.59 -2.17 -12.34
C ALA A 290 -10.90 -2.95 -12.40
N THR A 291 -11.99 -2.33 -12.88
CA THR A 291 -13.27 -3.04 -13.09
C THR A 291 -13.21 -4.08 -14.21
N GLY A 292 -12.22 -4.01 -15.11
CA GLY A 292 -12.10 -4.90 -16.27
C GLY A 292 -12.82 -4.41 -17.53
N TYR A 293 -13.71 -3.41 -17.46
CA TYR A 293 -14.43 -2.90 -18.65
C TYR A 293 -13.48 -2.44 -19.77
N LEU A 294 -12.35 -1.80 -19.42
CA LEU A 294 -11.37 -1.32 -20.40
C LEU A 294 -10.46 -2.44 -20.95
N HIS A 295 -10.41 -3.59 -20.29
CA HIS A 295 -9.59 -4.74 -20.68
C HIS A 295 -10.35 -5.75 -21.55
N ALA A 296 -11.66 -5.55 -21.76
CA ALA A 296 -12.51 -6.40 -22.61
C ALA A 296 -12.29 -6.18 -24.14
N GLY A 297 -11.13 -5.67 -24.55
CA GLY A 297 -10.79 -5.41 -25.95
C GLY A 297 -11.49 -4.20 -26.58
N LEU A 298 -12.14 -3.36 -25.76
CA LEU A 298 -12.88 -2.18 -26.22
C LEU A 298 -11.92 -1.13 -26.83
N GLN A 299 -12.30 -0.57 -27.98
CA GLN A 299 -11.48 0.38 -28.73
C GLN A 299 -12.01 1.82 -28.64
N THR A 300 -13.30 1.99 -28.31
CA THR A 300 -13.97 3.30 -28.31
C THR A 300 -14.77 3.54 -27.05
N VAL A 301 -14.96 4.81 -26.69
CA VAL A 301 -15.81 5.22 -25.55
C VAL A 301 -17.28 4.82 -25.78
N ARG A 302 -17.74 4.77 -27.04
CA ARG A 302 -19.07 4.24 -27.39
C ARG A 302 -19.25 2.80 -26.93
N GLN A 303 -18.30 1.92 -27.28
CA GLN A 303 -18.33 0.51 -26.87
C GLN A 303 -18.28 0.36 -25.34
N LEU A 304 -17.52 1.21 -24.65
CA LEU A 304 -17.51 1.27 -23.20
C LEU A 304 -18.90 1.61 -22.63
N PHE A 305 -19.56 2.65 -23.15
CA PHE A 305 -20.91 3.00 -22.71
C PHE A 305 -21.95 1.94 -23.08
N ASP A 306 -21.83 1.28 -24.23
CA ASP A 306 -22.70 0.16 -24.60
C ASP A 306 -22.54 -1.02 -23.63
N ALA A 307 -21.32 -1.30 -23.17
CA ALA A 307 -21.06 -2.34 -22.17
C ALA A 307 -21.60 -1.95 -20.78
N MET A 308 -21.43 -0.69 -20.37
CA MET A 308 -21.86 -0.21 -19.04
C MET A 308 -23.36 0.06 -18.95
N PHE A 309 -23.99 0.48 -20.06
CA PHE A 309 -25.39 0.93 -20.14
C PHE A 309 -26.07 0.36 -21.39
N PRO A 310 -26.25 -0.97 -21.49
CA PRO A 310 -26.70 -1.63 -22.73
C PRO A 310 -28.12 -1.24 -23.18
N THR A 311 -28.94 -0.70 -22.28
CA THR A 311 -30.33 -0.29 -22.53
C THR A 311 -30.48 1.22 -22.77
N GLU A 312 -29.40 1.99 -22.68
CA GLU A 312 -29.44 3.46 -22.71
C GLU A 312 -28.42 4.04 -23.70
N ARG A 313 -28.83 5.06 -24.46
CA ARG A 313 -27.90 5.81 -25.32
C ARG A 313 -27.18 6.91 -24.54
N VAL A 314 -26.37 6.50 -23.56
CA VAL A 314 -25.50 7.41 -22.81
C VAL A 314 -24.41 7.94 -23.75
N MET A 315 -24.28 9.27 -23.81
CA MET A 315 -23.26 9.97 -24.59
C MET A 315 -22.15 10.52 -23.71
N GLY A 316 -22.23 10.40 -22.39
CA GLY A 316 -21.15 10.82 -21.51
C GLY A 316 -21.42 10.57 -20.05
N LEU A 317 -20.34 10.57 -19.26
CA LEU A 317 -20.39 10.57 -17.80
C LEU A 317 -19.72 11.83 -17.28
N ARG A 318 -20.42 12.57 -16.42
CA ARG A 318 -19.83 13.67 -15.65
C ARG A 318 -19.62 13.18 -14.23
N ILE A 319 -18.37 13.14 -13.80
CA ILE A 319 -17.93 12.67 -12.50
C ILE A 319 -17.39 13.87 -11.74
N ARG A 320 -17.92 14.11 -10.54
CA ARG A 320 -17.43 15.12 -9.62
C ARG A 320 -17.01 14.47 -8.33
N THR A 321 -15.80 14.76 -7.88
CA THR A 321 -15.27 14.28 -6.59
C THR A 321 -15.04 15.47 -5.65
N SER A 322 -15.17 15.24 -4.34
CA SER A 322 -14.78 16.20 -3.32
C SER A 322 -14.39 15.52 -2.03
N SER A 323 -13.51 16.16 -1.26
CA SER A 323 -13.12 15.67 0.06
C SER A 323 -12.99 16.81 1.07
N GLU A 324 -13.61 16.67 2.23
CA GLU A 324 -13.45 17.60 3.36
C GLU A 324 -12.05 17.48 4.01
N VAL A 325 -11.31 16.42 3.67
CA VAL A 325 -9.95 16.17 4.14
C VAL A 325 -9.00 16.13 2.95
N PHE A 326 -7.87 16.83 3.03
CA PHE A 326 -6.86 16.84 1.97
C PHE A 326 -6.17 15.47 1.81
N GLN A 327 -5.65 15.20 0.60
CA GLN A 327 -4.86 13.99 0.32
C GLN A 327 -3.53 14.02 1.08
N GLY A 328 -3.04 12.87 1.54
CA GLY A 328 -1.84 12.82 2.39
C GLY A 328 -2.11 13.13 3.88
N SER A 329 -3.37 13.27 4.26
CA SER A 329 -3.84 13.40 5.65
C SER A 329 -3.57 12.18 6.54
N GLY A 330 -3.26 11.02 5.96
CA GLY A 330 -3.18 9.75 6.68
C GLY A 330 -4.55 9.11 6.94
N LEU A 331 -5.66 9.70 6.45
CA LEU A 331 -7.04 9.19 6.60
C LEU A 331 -7.52 8.30 5.44
N GLY A 332 -6.64 7.91 4.52
CA GLY A 332 -6.97 6.99 3.42
C GLY A 332 -7.87 7.58 2.34
N VAL A 333 -7.87 8.91 2.20
CA VAL A 333 -8.78 9.66 1.33
C VAL A 333 -8.80 9.14 -0.11
N SER A 334 -7.64 8.79 -0.68
CA SER A 334 -7.57 8.29 -2.06
C SER A 334 -8.32 6.96 -2.24
N SER A 335 -8.08 5.98 -1.37
CA SER A 335 -8.74 4.67 -1.42
C SER A 335 -10.24 4.80 -1.13
N ILE A 336 -10.64 5.71 -0.23
CA ILE A 336 -12.04 6.04 0.07
C ILE A 336 -12.72 6.72 -1.14
N ILE A 337 -12.05 7.64 -1.85
CA ILE A 337 -12.57 8.21 -3.11
C ILE A 337 -12.77 7.13 -4.16
N SER A 338 -11.79 6.23 -4.32
CA SER A 338 -11.88 5.10 -5.26
C SER A 338 -13.05 4.17 -4.92
N ALA A 339 -13.20 3.81 -3.64
CA ALA A 339 -14.31 2.98 -3.16
C ALA A 339 -15.68 3.66 -3.37
N CYS A 340 -15.79 4.95 -3.02
CA CYS A 340 -17.00 5.74 -3.20
C CYS A 340 -17.36 5.89 -4.68
N PHE A 341 -16.37 6.11 -5.55
CA PHE A 341 -16.57 6.14 -7.00
C PHE A 341 -17.08 4.81 -7.53
N LEU A 342 -16.42 3.69 -7.19
CA LEU A 342 -16.82 2.36 -7.65
C LEU A 342 -18.23 1.99 -7.18
N GLY A 343 -18.56 2.25 -5.91
CA GLY A 343 -19.92 2.02 -5.40
C GLY A 343 -20.97 2.90 -6.10
N THR A 344 -20.66 4.18 -6.32
CA THR A 344 -21.55 5.10 -7.05
C THR A 344 -21.72 4.67 -8.52
N LEU A 345 -20.64 4.18 -9.13
CA LEU A 345 -20.60 3.70 -10.51
C LEU A 345 -21.45 2.44 -10.68
N TYR A 346 -21.26 1.44 -9.83
CA TYR A 346 -22.08 0.23 -9.83
C TYR A 346 -23.55 0.56 -9.62
N LYS A 347 -23.85 1.50 -8.73
CA LYS A 347 -25.23 1.89 -8.50
C LYS A 347 -25.88 2.60 -9.71
N ILE A 348 -25.18 3.52 -10.39
CA ILE A 348 -25.73 4.17 -11.59
C ILE A 348 -25.84 3.22 -12.80
N MET A 349 -25.04 2.15 -12.80
CA MET A 349 -25.13 1.00 -13.72
C MET A 349 -26.17 -0.04 -13.27
N ASN A 350 -26.84 0.19 -12.13
CA ASN A 350 -27.80 -0.72 -11.52
C ASN A 350 -27.27 -2.14 -11.28
N ILE A 351 -26.01 -2.20 -10.83
CA ILE A 351 -25.30 -3.40 -10.37
C ILE A 351 -25.42 -3.47 -8.85
N GLU A 352 -25.66 -4.66 -8.31
CA GLU A 352 -25.69 -4.89 -6.87
C GLU A 352 -24.33 -4.56 -6.24
N LEU A 353 -24.37 -3.85 -5.11
CA LEU A 353 -23.15 -3.44 -4.42
C LEU A 353 -22.55 -4.63 -3.67
N ASN A 354 -21.28 -4.89 -3.95
CA ASN A 354 -20.49 -5.89 -3.23
C ASN A 354 -19.22 -5.22 -2.69
N ASN A 355 -19.14 -5.08 -1.37
CA ASN A 355 -18.03 -4.41 -0.68
C ASN A 355 -16.69 -5.14 -0.87
N GLU A 356 -16.68 -6.46 -1.00
CA GLU A 356 -15.47 -7.24 -1.29
C GLU A 356 -14.97 -6.93 -2.71
N LYS A 357 -15.86 -6.96 -3.70
CA LYS A 357 -15.54 -6.59 -5.09
C LYS A 357 -15.02 -5.16 -5.21
N ILE A 358 -15.65 -4.22 -4.51
CA ILE A 358 -15.17 -2.82 -4.45
C ILE A 358 -13.77 -2.80 -3.83
N THR A 359 -13.57 -3.47 -2.69
CA THR A 359 -12.28 -3.50 -1.98
C THR A 359 -11.14 -4.01 -2.86
N ILE A 360 -11.38 -5.10 -3.60
CA ILE A 360 -10.40 -5.70 -4.51
C ILE A 360 -10.09 -4.76 -5.68
N ASN A 361 -11.11 -4.12 -6.26
CA ASN A 361 -10.91 -3.18 -7.36
C ASN A 361 -10.19 -1.89 -6.92
N VAL A 362 -10.34 -1.46 -5.66
CA VAL A 362 -9.52 -0.39 -5.09
C VAL A 362 -8.05 -0.82 -5.01
N LEU A 363 -7.76 -2.01 -4.45
CA LEU A 363 -6.38 -2.52 -4.39
C LEU A 363 -5.75 -2.58 -5.79
N ARG A 364 -6.48 -3.10 -6.78
CA ARG A 364 -6.02 -3.13 -8.18
C ARG A 364 -5.74 -1.73 -8.73
N ALA A 365 -6.64 -0.78 -8.50
CA ALA A 365 -6.46 0.60 -8.95
C ALA A 365 -5.17 1.22 -8.38
N GLU A 366 -4.87 0.99 -7.10
CA GLU A 366 -3.63 1.46 -6.45
C GLU A 366 -2.38 0.79 -7.02
N GLN A 367 -2.45 -0.49 -7.41
CA GLN A 367 -1.34 -1.16 -8.10
C GLN A 367 -1.14 -0.60 -9.52
N ILE A 368 -2.21 -0.31 -10.26
CA ILE A 368 -2.15 0.31 -11.59
C ILE A 368 -1.49 1.69 -11.51
N LEU A 369 -1.81 2.49 -10.50
CA LEU A 369 -1.19 3.80 -10.23
C LEU A 369 0.24 3.69 -9.69
N GLY A 370 0.66 2.50 -9.27
CA GLY A 370 1.94 2.27 -8.61
C GLY A 370 2.08 2.98 -7.27
N THR A 371 0.99 3.45 -6.67
CA THR A 371 0.96 3.98 -5.30
C THR A 371 1.01 2.85 -4.29
N GLY A 372 0.38 1.71 -4.61
CA GLY A 372 0.18 0.61 -3.68
C GLY A 372 -0.62 1.02 -2.46
N GLY A 373 -0.71 0.12 -1.48
CA GLY A 373 -1.50 0.32 -0.27
C GLY A 373 -1.95 -1.02 0.31
N GLY A 374 -2.59 -0.96 1.47
CA GLY A 374 -3.29 -2.09 2.06
C GLY A 374 -4.80 -1.95 1.92
N TRP A 375 -5.55 -2.91 2.43
CA TRP A 375 -7.01 -2.93 2.29
C TRP A 375 -7.77 -2.13 3.36
N GLN A 376 -7.09 -1.62 4.40
CA GLN A 376 -7.78 -1.02 5.55
C GLN A 376 -8.56 0.25 5.21
N ASP A 377 -8.10 1.04 4.24
CA ASP A 377 -8.64 2.37 3.96
C ASP A 377 -10.07 2.29 3.39
N GLN A 378 -10.24 1.50 2.33
CA GLN A 378 -11.53 1.25 1.71
C GLN A 378 -12.46 0.44 2.63
N ILE A 379 -11.95 -0.52 3.40
CA ILE A 379 -12.77 -1.23 4.40
C ILE A 379 -13.28 -0.23 5.43
N GLY A 380 -12.41 0.68 5.89
CA GLY A 380 -12.73 1.77 6.79
C GLY A 380 -13.88 2.66 6.31
N GLY A 381 -14.00 2.90 5.00
CA GLY A 381 -15.10 3.66 4.40
C GLY A 381 -16.35 2.84 4.06
N LEU A 382 -16.23 1.53 3.83
CA LEU A 382 -17.31 0.67 3.34
C LEU A 382 -18.13 -0.01 4.46
N TYR A 383 -17.50 -0.33 5.58
CA TYR A 383 -18.11 -1.14 6.65
C TYR A 383 -18.33 -0.33 7.93
N PRO A 384 -19.46 -0.50 8.62
CA PRO A 384 -19.90 0.39 9.70
C PRO A 384 -19.00 0.34 10.93
N GLY A 385 -18.99 1.45 11.67
CA GLY A 385 -18.51 1.53 13.04
C GLY A 385 -17.10 0.97 13.28
N LEU A 386 -16.93 0.36 14.46
CA LEU A 386 -15.71 -0.36 14.83
C LEU A 386 -15.69 -1.73 14.17
N LYS A 387 -14.54 -2.10 13.62
CA LYS A 387 -14.37 -3.40 12.99
C LYS A 387 -12.95 -3.89 13.15
N TYR A 388 -12.85 -5.21 13.28
CA TYR A 388 -11.61 -5.93 13.10
C TYR A 388 -11.65 -6.60 11.73
N SER A 389 -10.58 -6.46 10.96
CA SER A 389 -10.47 -7.07 9.64
C SER A 389 -9.17 -7.84 9.55
N SER A 390 -9.19 -8.97 8.87
CA SER A 390 -8.02 -9.81 8.66
C SER A 390 -8.13 -10.55 7.33
N TYR A 391 -6.99 -10.93 6.78
CA TYR A 391 -6.88 -11.76 5.60
C TYR A 391 -6.60 -13.21 6.00
N SER A 392 -7.46 -14.13 5.57
CA SER A 392 -7.22 -15.57 5.67
C SER A 392 -7.91 -16.29 4.52
N ASP A 393 -7.35 -17.44 4.12
CA ASP A 393 -7.99 -18.36 3.17
C ASP A 393 -8.42 -17.71 1.84
N GLY A 394 -7.61 -16.78 1.31
CA GLY A 394 -7.89 -16.13 0.02
C GLY A 394 -8.87 -14.96 0.08
N LYS A 395 -9.30 -14.52 1.28
CA LYS A 395 -10.31 -13.47 1.42
C LYS A 395 -10.04 -12.54 2.59
N ILE A 396 -10.66 -11.36 2.53
CA ILE A 396 -10.64 -10.40 3.63
C ILE A 396 -11.89 -10.61 4.49
N ASN A 397 -11.70 -11.07 5.71
CA ASN A 397 -12.74 -11.23 6.71
C ASN A 397 -12.93 -9.91 7.45
N VAL A 398 -14.15 -9.39 7.46
CA VAL A 398 -14.51 -8.17 8.21
C VAL A 398 -15.48 -8.55 9.31
N GLU A 399 -15.07 -8.33 10.55
CA GLU A 399 -15.86 -8.54 11.76
C GLU A 399 -16.24 -7.18 12.36
N ASN A 400 -17.55 -6.88 12.40
CA ASN A 400 -18.06 -5.73 13.12
C ASN A 400 -17.92 -5.95 14.64
N ILE A 401 -17.41 -4.95 15.36
CA ILE A 401 -17.28 -5.00 16.82
C ILE A 401 -18.46 -4.23 17.42
N PRO A 402 -19.47 -4.93 17.95
CA PRO A 402 -20.62 -4.27 18.55
C PRO A 402 -20.19 -3.50 19.81
N ILE A 403 -20.64 -2.26 19.92
CA ILE A 403 -20.48 -1.42 21.10
C ILE A 403 -21.84 -0.89 21.56
N ASN A 404 -21.98 -0.63 22.86
CA ASN A 404 -23.19 -0.01 23.40
C ASN A 404 -23.13 1.51 23.29
N GLU A 405 -24.28 2.17 23.41
CA GLU A 405 -24.40 3.62 23.29
C GLU A 405 -23.57 4.39 24.33
N GLU A 406 -23.38 3.82 25.53
CA GLU A 406 -22.58 4.46 26.59
C GLU A 406 -21.10 4.53 26.19
N PHE A 407 -20.55 3.41 25.71
CA PHE A 407 -19.16 3.35 25.27
C PHE A 407 -18.93 4.15 23.99
N GLU A 408 -19.90 4.17 23.07
CA GLU A 408 -19.86 5.04 21.89
C GLU A 408 -19.75 6.53 22.29
N LYS A 409 -20.58 6.98 23.23
CA LYS A 409 -20.48 8.36 23.76
C LYS A 409 -19.13 8.64 24.41
N ILE A 410 -18.52 7.65 25.07
CA ILE A 410 -17.17 7.78 25.62
C ILE A 410 -16.15 7.94 24.49
N ILE A 411 -16.26 7.16 23.41
CA ILE A 411 -15.39 7.28 22.23
C ILE A 411 -15.53 8.68 21.61
N GLU A 412 -16.74 9.15 21.31
CA GLU A 412 -16.96 10.46 20.69
C GLU A 412 -16.56 11.64 21.59
N LYS A 413 -16.62 11.44 22.92
CA LYS A 413 -16.16 12.41 23.91
C LYS A 413 -14.62 12.45 24.01
N LYS A 414 -13.96 11.30 24.05
CA LYS A 414 -12.52 11.21 24.39
C LYS A 414 -11.61 11.04 23.18
N LEU A 415 -12.05 10.46 22.07
CA LEU A 415 -11.26 10.36 20.85
C LEU A 415 -11.37 11.65 20.05
N VAL A 416 -10.24 12.28 19.75
CA VAL A 416 -10.17 13.47 18.90
C VAL A 416 -9.16 13.28 17.79
N LEU A 417 -9.39 14.02 16.71
CA LEU A 417 -8.51 14.05 15.55
C LEU A 417 -7.75 15.39 15.54
N ILE A 418 -6.43 15.33 15.47
CA ILE A 418 -5.52 16.48 15.51
C ILE A 418 -4.88 16.63 14.13
N TYR A 419 -5.12 17.72 13.43
CA TYR A 419 -4.32 18.11 12.28
C TYR A 419 -3.02 18.74 12.78
N THR A 420 -1.87 18.24 12.34
CA THR A 420 -0.56 18.68 12.86
C THR A 420 0.04 19.89 12.14
N GLY A 421 -0.58 20.37 11.05
CA GLY A 421 -0.01 21.39 10.17
C GLY A 421 1.15 20.89 9.29
N GLN A 422 1.66 19.68 9.52
CA GLN A 422 2.77 19.14 8.74
C GLN A 422 2.25 18.31 7.56
N THR A 423 2.65 18.63 6.33
CA THR A 423 2.30 17.85 5.13
C THR A 423 3.46 16.96 4.69
N ARG A 424 3.20 15.69 4.33
CA ARG A 424 4.21 14.79 3.72
C ARG A 424 3.64 13.92 2.60
N LEU A 425 4.48 13.65 1.60
CA LEU A 425 4.31 12.53 0.66
C LEU A 425 4.58 11.18 1.34
N ALA A 426 3.53 10.41 1.61
CA ALA A 426 3.59 9.08 2.22
C ALA A 426 4.29 7.99 1.36
N ALA A 427 4.47 8.23 0.05
CA ALA A 427 4.96 7.23 -0.91
C ALA A 427 6.34 6.65 -0.57
N ASN A 428 7.22 7.43 0.08
CA ASN A 428 8.56 6.95 0.44
C ASN A 428 8.54 5.97 1.63
N VAL A 429 7.55 6.10 2.52
CA VAL A 429 7.44 5.28 3.73
C VAL A 429 6.93 3.87 3.40
N LEU A 430 5.93 3.76 2.52
CA LEU A 430 5.39 2.46 2.06
C LEU A 430 6.49 1.56 1.49
N ASN A 431 7.25 2.08 0.53
CA ASN A 431 8.31 1.33 -0.11
C ASN A 431 9.41 0.91 0.88
N GLU A 432 9.78 1.78 1.82
CA GLU A 432 10.77 1.45 2.86
C GLU A 432 10.34 0.23 3.68
N VAL A 433 9.15 0.25 4.27
CA VAL A 433 8.67 -0.84 5.11
C VAL A 433 8.52 -2.13 4.32
N VAL A 434 7.93 -2.06 3.13
CA VAL A 434 7.72 -3.23 2.27
C VAL A 434 9.07 -3.85 1.87
N TYR A 435 10.08 -3.05 1.54
CA TYR A 435 11.42 -3.57 1.24
C TYR A 435 12.11 -4.17 2.44
N LYS A 436 11.99 -3.60 3.63
CA LYS A 436 12.55 -4.24 4.83
C LYS A 436 11.82 -5.53 5.19
N PHE A 437 10.52 -5.63 4.91
CA PHE A 437 9.75 -6.86 5.10
C PHE A 437 10.14 -7.95 4.10
N LEU A 438 10.28 -7.60 2.82
CA LEU A 438 10.75 -8.51 1.77
C LEU A 438 12.22 -8.90 1.93
N GLY A 439 13.03 -7.95 2.39
CA GLY A 439 14.38 -8.13 2.90
C GLY A 439 14.40 -8.79 4.28
N THR A 440 13.22 -9.07 4.83
CA THR A 440 13.00 -9.97 5.97
C THR A 440 13.85 -9.63 7.19
N GLU A 441 13.99 -8.32 7.40
CA GLU A 441 14.69 -7.76 8.55
C GLU A 441 13.99 -8.20 9.84
N ALA A 442 14.75 -8.79 10.76
CA ALA A 442 14.20 -9.40 11.99
C ALA A 442 13.33 -8.42 12.78
N ASN A 443 13.76 -7.16 12.92
CA ASN A 443 13.00 -6.13 13.64
C ASN A 443 11.65 -5.85 12.99
N ILE A 444 11.58 -5.79 11.65
CA ILE A 444 10.33 -5.55 10.93
C ILE A 444 9.37 -6.73 11.09
N LEU A 445 9.86 -7.96 10.98
CA LEU A 445 9.04 -9.15 11.18
C LEU A 445 8.48 -9.23 12.60
N LEU A 446 9.29 -8.89 13.62
CA LEU A 446 8.86 -8.82 15.01
C LEU A 446 7.82 -7.72 15.22
N HIS A 447 8.05 -6.52 14.69
CA HIS A 447 7.10 -5.41 14.80
C HIS A 447 5.77 -5.73 14.12
N ILE A 448 5.78 -6.31 12.93
CA ILE A 448 4.55 -6.74 12.22
C ILE A 448 3.80 -7.80 13.02
N ALA A 449 4.48 -8.79 13.58
CA ALA A 449 3.83 -9.79 14.43
C ALA A 449 3.21 -9.15 15.69
N GLN A 450 3.90 -8.17 16.28
CA GLN A 450 3.40 -7.42 17.42
C GLN A 450 2.18 -6.55 17.05
N LEU A 451 2.19 -5.89 15.90
CA LEU A 451 1.06 -5.13 15.37
C LEU A 451 -0.18 -6.01 15.21
N SER A 452 -0.03 -7.22 14.64
CA SER A 452 -1.12 -8.18 14.49
C SER A 452 -1.68 -8.65 15.84
N ASN A 453 -0.80 -8.93 16.80
CA ASN A 453 -1.21 -9.33 18.16
C ASN A 453 -1.94 -8.20 18.90
N ASP A 454 -1.46 -6.97 18.75
CA ASP A 454 -2.07 -5.79 19.38
C ASP A 454 -3.41 -5.45 18.73
N ALA A 455 -3.58 -5.65 17.42
CA ALA A 455 -4.89 -5.55 16.78
C ALA A 455 -5.89 -6.55 17.35
N TRP A 456 -5.47 -7.81 17.54
CA TRP A 456 -6.33 -8.81 18.18
C TRP A 456 -6.67 -8.44 19.63
N SER A 457 -5.68 -7.99 20.41
CA SER A 457 -5.90 -7.51 21.79
C SER A 457 -6.86 -6.32 21.83
N ALA A 458 -6.67 -5.34 20.95
CA ALA A 458 -7.53 -4.16 20.81
C ALA A 458 -8.97 -4.56 20.48
N ARG A 459 -9.18 -5.51 19.56
CA ARG A 459 -10.51 -6.06 19.26
C ARG A 459 -11.17 -6.63 20.51
N GLN A 460 -10.47 -7.41 21.32
CA GLN A 460 -11.02 -7.97 22.57
C GLN A 460 -11.38 -6.86 23.58
N LYS A 461 -10.54 -5.83 23.74
CA LYS A 461 -10.81 -4.72 24.67
C LYS A 461 -12.04 -3.91 24.25
N LEU A 462 -12.12 -3.56 22.97
CA LEU A 462 -13.23 -2.79 22.42
C LEU A 462 -14.55 -3.53 22.52
N PHE A 463 -14.56 -4.83 22.24
CA PHE A 463 -15.74 -5.69 22.44
C PHE A 463 -16.23 -5.69 23.90
N ASN A 464 -15.30 -5.52 24.85
CA ASN A 464 -15.60 -5.43 26.29
C ASN A 464 -15.85 -4.00 26.78
N GLY A 465 -16.06 -3.02 25.88
CA GLY A 465 -16.34 -1.63 26.24
C GLY A 465 -15.15 -0.88 26.84
N LYS A 466 -13.91 -1.28 26.50
CA LYS A 466 -12.68 -0.64 26.99
C LYS A 466 -11.82 -0.14 25.83
N PHE A 467 -11.39 1.11 25.90
CA PHE A 467 -10.50 1.68 24.88
C PHE A 467 -9.06 1.13 25.03
N PRO A 468 -8.39 0.70 23.94
CA PRO A 468 -7.11 0.01 24.00
C PRO A 468 -5.91 0.99 24.02
N VAL A 469 -5.82 1.82 25.06
CA VAL A 469 -4.80 2.89 25.21
C VAL A 469 -3.37 2.37 25.01
N LEU A 470 -3.04 1.23 25.60
CA LEU A 470 -1.70 0.64 25.52
C LEU A 470 -1.34 0.19 24.11
N GLU A 471 -2.28 -0.44 23.40
CA GLU A 471 -2.10 -0.88 22.02
C GLU A 471 -1.95 0.31 21.08
N CYS A 472 -2.71 1.39 21.27
CA CYS A 472 -2.58 2.62 20.49
C CYS A 472 -1.21 3.30 20.70
N SER A 473 -0.74 3.39 21.95
CA SER A 473 0.58 3.94 22.26
C SER A 473 1.69 3.12 21.59
N ARG A 474 1.63 1.79 21.73
CA ARG A 474 2.62 0.89 21.12
C ARG A 474 2.51 0.87 19.61
N TYR A 475 1.31 1.05 19.05
CA TYR A 475 1.11 1.16 17.62
C TYR A 475 1.90 2.34 17.03
N ASN A 476 1.91 3.49 17.70
CA ASN A 476 2.70 4.64 17.27
C ASN A 476 4.21 4.36 17.32
N GLU A 477 4.68 3.77 18.42
CA GLU A 477 6.07 3.39 18.65
C GLU A 477 6.58 2.37 17.61
N LEU A 478 5.81 1.31 17.34
CA LEU A 478 6.19 0.31 16.35
C LEU A 478 6.28 0.92 14.95
N LYS A 479 5.36 1.83 14.59
CA LYS A 479 5.42 2.53 13.30
C LYS A 479 6.66 3.42 13.18
N SER A 480 7.03 4.15 14.24
CA SER A 480 8.24 4.99 14.23
C SER A 480 9.52 4.17 14.04
N HIS A 481 9.56 2.94 14.57
CA HIS A 481 10.68 2.02 14.34
C HIS A 481 10.67 1.37 12.95
N MET A 482 9.51 1.22 12.31
CA MET A 482 9.39 0.59 11.00
C MET A 482 9.83 1.52 9.86
N ALA A 483 9.56 2.82 9.95
CA ALA A 483 9.90 3.79 8.92
C ALA A 483 10.41 5.12 9.46
N LYS A 484 11.45 5.65 8.81
CA LYS A 484 12.03 6.93 9.22
C LYS A 484 11.01 8.07 9.07
N ASN A 485 10.87 8.85 10.13
CA ASN A 485 9.94 9.96 10.26
C ASN A 485 8.47 9.53 10.13
N ALA A 486 8.09 8.31 10.54
CA ALA A 486 6.67 7.98 10.70
C ALA A 486 6.05 8.72 11.91
N LEU A 487 6.88 9.07 12.89
CA LEU A 487 6.58 10.04 13.93
C LEU A 487 7.62 11.16 13.85
N PRO A 488 7.26 12.37 13.41
CA PRO A 488 8.19 13.51 13.43
C PRO A 488 8.54 13.90 14.87
N ILE A 489 9.80 14.26 15.12
CA ILE A 489 10.31 14.59 16.47
C ILE A 489 9.48 15.70 17.12
N ASP A 490 9.21 16.79 16.39
CA ASP A 490 8.39 17.91 16.91
C ASP A 490 6.97 17.49 17.30
N VAL A 491 6.43 16.43 16.68
CA VAL A 491 5.10 15.89 17.00
C VAL A 491 5.18 14.96 18.21
N GLU A 492 6.25 14.18 18.31
CA GLU A 492 6.54 13.31 19.46
C GLU A 492 6.68 14.12 20.75
N GLU A 493 7.49 15.18 20.73
CA GLU A 493 7.71 16.07 21.88
C GLU A 493 6.39 16.67 22.40
N VAL A 494 5.49 17.05 21.50
CA VAL A 494 4.17 17.58 21.87
C VAL A 494 3.27 16.51 22.44
N PHE A 495 3.30 15.28 21.91
CA PHE A 495 2.53 14.19 22.51
C PHE A 495 3.01 13.89 23.92
N GLU A 496 4.32 13.87 24.15
CA GLU A 496 4.90 13.71 25.48
C GLU A 496 4.49 14.84 26.42
N GLU A 497 4.56 16.11 25.97
CA GLU A 497 4.13 17.26 26.75
C GLU A 497 2.63 17.18 27.12
N LEU A 498 1.76 16.85 26.16
CA LEU A 498 0.33 16.69 26.40
C LEU A 498 0.03 15.54 27.38
N GLN A 499 0.83 14.47 27.36
CA GLN A 499 0.75 13.38 28.35
C GLN A 499 1.22 13.84 29.73
N HIS A 500 2.33 14.58 29.81
CA HIS A 500 2.83 15.16 31.07
C HIS A 500 1.84 16.14 31.71
N LEU A 501 1.15 16.94 30.89
CA LEU A 501 0.09 17.85 31.31
C LEU A 501 -1.24 17.13 31.62
N LYS A 502 -1.29 15.80 31.46
CA LYS A 502 -2.48 14.97 31.65
C LYS A 502 -3.66 15.41 30.79
N ILE A 503 -3.38 15.92 29.59
CA ILE A 503 -4.42 16.27 28.62
C ILE A 503 -4.85 15.03 27.82
N ILE A 504 -3.89 14.17 27.48
CA ILE A 504 -4.12 12.93 26.74
C ILE A 504 -3.56 11.73 27.50
N GLU A 505 -4.18 10.57 27.34
CA GLU A 505 -3.63 9.28 27.79
C GLU A 505 -2.67 8.71 26.73
N THR A 506 -3.02 8.87 25.44
CA THR A 506 -2.18 8.43 24.32
C THR A 506 -2.52 9.21 23.04
N ALA A 507 -1.57 9.27 22.12
CA ALA A 507 -1.76 9.75 20.76
C ALA A 507 -0.96 8.91 19.75
N TRP A 508 -1.44 8.85 18.51
CA TRP A 508 -0.76 8.15 17.44
C TRP A 508 -1.02 8.79 16.08
N MET A 509 -0.05 8.72 15.19
CA MET A 509 -0.20 9.24 13.82
C MET A 509 -1.19 8.38 13.01
N CYS A 510 -2.00 9.01 12.18
CA CYS A 510 -2.89 8.30 11.25
C CYS A 510 -2.11 7.73 10.06
N GLY A 511 -2.59 6.60 9.51
CA GLY A 511 -1.99 5.96 8.33
C GLY A 511 -0.51 5.62 8.53
N ALA A 512 0.28 5.79 7.45
CA ALA A 512 1.72 5.52 7.42
C ALA A 512 2.56 6.47 8.32
N GLY A 513 1.98 7.59 8.78
CA GLY A 513 2.64 8.59 9.62
C GLY A 513 3.45 9.65 8.85
N GLY A 514 4.17 10.49 9.61
CA GLY A 514 5.08 11.51 9.10
C GLY A 514 4.46 12.85 8.72
N GLY A 515 3.19 13.07 9.07
CA GLY A 515 2.45 14.31 8.85
C GLY A 515 0.94 14.06 8.81
N GLY A 516 0.17 15.10 8.54
CA GLY A 516 -1.28 15.03 8.37
C GLY A 516 -2.01 15.04 9.69
N TYR A 517 -2.75 13.98 9.97
CA TYR A 517 -3.55 13.87 11.19
C TYR A 517 -2.96 12.85 12.17
N ALA A 518 -3.16 13.13 13.45
CA ALA A 518 -2.99 12.22 14.55
C ALA A 518 -4.33 12.00 15.26
N CYS A 519 -4.47 10.88 15.93
CA CYS A 519 -5.54 10.64 16.88
C CYS A 519 -5.00 10.82 18.29
N ALA A 520 -5.82 11.34 19.19
CA ALA A 520 -5.52 11.38 20.60
C ALA A 520 -6.72 10.91 21.42
N TRP A 521 -6.43 10.17 22.48
CA TRP A 521 -7.40 9.79 23.50
C TRP A 521 -7.22 10.71 24.70
N LEU A 522 -8.20 11.57 24.94
CA LEU A 522 -8.19 12.57 26.00
C LEU A 522 -8.28 11.92 27.40
N THR A 523 -7.84 12.62 28.43
CA THR A 523 -8.15 12.25 29.83
C THR A 523 -9.55 12.72 30.23
N ASP A 524 -9.96 12.43 31.47
CA ASP A 524 -11.23 12.90 32.05
C ASP A 524 -11.10 14.26 32.76
N GLU A 525 -10.01 14.99 32.52
CA GLU A 525 -9.77 16.32 33.10
C GLU A 525 -10.84 17.35 32.69
N LEU A 526 -11.12 18.30 33.59
CA LEU A 526 -12.02 19.41 33.29
C LEU A 526 -11.44 20.31 32.18
N ASN A 527 -12.29 20.69 31.23
CA ASN A 527 -11.97 21.53 30.07
C ASN A 527 -10.76 21.02 29.26
N VAL A 528 -10.62 19.69 29.18
CA VAL A 528 -9.47 19.05 28.52
C VAL A 528 -9.36 19.39 27.03
N ARG A 529 -10.49 19.61 26.34
CA ARG A 529 -10.49 19.99 24.92
C ARG A 529 -9.98 21.41 24.71
N GLU A 530 -10.39 22.35 25.55
CA GLU A 530 -9.92 23.74 25.53
C GLU A 530 -8.42 23.80 25.85
N LYS A 531 -7.97 23.02 26.85
CA LYS A 531 -6.54 22.87 27.18
C LYS A 531 -5.76 22.31 26.00
N LEU A 532 -6.28 21.27 25.32
CA LEU A 532 -5.66 20.69 24.14
C LEU A 532 -5.52 21.72 23.01
N VAL A 533 -6.60 22.44 22.69
CA VAL A 533 -6.59 23.47 21.64
C VAL A 533 -5.58 24.56 21.96
N TYR A 534 -5.53 25.03 23.20
CA TYR A 534 -4.57 26.05 23.63
C TYR A 534 -3.12 25.56 23.54
N ALA A 535 -2.84 24.34 24.01
CA ALA A 535 -1.50 23.75 23.94
C ALA A 535 -1.04 23.58 22.47
N LEU A 536 -1.90 23.04 21.60
CA LEU A 536 -1.59 22.87 20.19
C LEU A 536 -1.42 24.19 19.44
N TYR A 537 -2.22 25.20 19.74
CA TYR A 537 -2.08 26.53 19.13
C TYR A 537 -0.73 27.18 19.47
N ASN A 538 -0.25 27.03 20.71
CA ASN A 538 1.06 27.54 21.11
C ASN A 538 2.22 26.78 20.46
N TRP A 539 2.01 25.51 20.11
CA TRP A 539 3.00 24.71 19.40
C TRP A 539 3.03 25.05 17.90
N ASN A 540 1.87 25.07 17.25
CA ASN A 540 1.73 25.35 15.82
C ASN A 540 0.38 26.00 15.54
N GLU A 541 0.38 27.22 15.01
CA GLU A 541 -0.84 27.98 14.67
C GLU A 541 -1.70 27.29 13.61
N GLU A 542 -1.12 26.42 12.78
CA GLU A 542 -1.84 25.61 11.79
C GLU A 542 -2.46 24.33 12.38
N ALA A 543 -2.10 23.96 13.61
CA ALA A 543 -2.65 22.78 14.26
C ALA A 543 -4.13 23.00 14.60
N ALA A 544 -4.95 21.97 14.40
CA ALA A 544 -6.38 22.07 14.62
C ALA A 544 -6.97 20.77 15.18
N VAL A 545 -7.93 20.92 16.09
CA VAL A 545 -8.63 19.79 16.73
C VAL A 545 -10.02 19.62 16.10
N TYR A 546 -10.35 18.39 15.78
CA TYR A 546 -11.61 17.99 15.16
C TYR A 546 -12.30 16.94 16.02
N THR A 547 -13.61 17.11 16.19
CA THR A 547 -14.47 16.09 16.79
C THR A 547 -14.84 15.05 15.75
N ILE A 548 -15.04 13.83 16.24
CA ILE A 548 -15.48 12.69 15.45
C ILE A 548 -16.80 12.18 15.98
N GLU A 549 -17.58 11.55 15.10
CA GLU A 549 -18.78 10.78 15.43
C GLU A 549 -18.65 9.41 14.76
N VAL A 550 -19.09 8.35 15.45
CA VAL A 550 -19.06 6.99 14.90
C VAL A 550 -20.09 6.88 13.76
N ASP A 551 -19.68 6.39 12.59
CA ASP A 551 -20.59 6.21 11.44
C ASP A 551 -21.00 4.74 11.27
N HIS A 552 -22.23 4.43 11.66
CA HIS A 552 -22.86 3.12 11.45
C HIS A 552 -23.45 2.93 10.05
N ASN A 553 -23.41 3.95 9.20
CA ASN A 553 -23.82 3.87 7.80
C ASN A 553 -22.81 4.62 6.92
N PRO A 554 -21.57 4.12 6.82
CA PRO A 554 -20.43 4.89 6.35
C PRO A 554 -20.44 5.11 4.85
N PHE A 555 -21.18 4.31 4.07
CA PHE A 555 -21.39 4.53 2.64
C PHE A 555 -22.88 4.71 2.34
N GLN A 556 -23.24 5.91 1.86
CA GLN A 556 -24.62 6.28 1.54
C GLN A 556 -24.73 6.72 0.09
N ILE A 557 -25.81 6.31 -0.57
CA ILE A 557 -26.10 6.69 -1.95
C ILE A 557 -27.45 7.38 -2.03
N THR A 558 -27.48 8.50 -2.76
CA THR A 558 -28.68 9.25 -3.13
C THR A 558 -28.87 9.19 -4.64
N GLU A 559 -30.10 8.92 -5.08
CA GLU A 559 -30.46 8.68 -6.47
C GLU A 559 -31.34 9.82 -7.00
N PHE A 560 -31.12 10.21 -8.25
CA PHE A 560 -31.89 11.24 -8.95
C PHE A 560 -32.30 10.71 -10.34
N LYS A 561 -33.60 10.74 -10.61
CA LYS A 561 -34.19 10.29 -11.88
C LYS A 561 -34.05 11.32 -12.98
#